data_AF-W7QJQ6-F1
#
_entry.id   AF-W7QJQ6-F1
#
_cell.length_a   1.000
_cell.length_b   1.000
_cell.length_c   1.000
_cell.angle_alpha   90.00
_cell.angle_beta   90.00
_cell.angle_gamma   90.00
#
_symmetry.space_group_name_H-M   'P 1'
#
loop_
_entity.id
_entity.type
_entity.pdbx_description
1 polymer ?
#
loop_
_entity_poly.entity_id
_entity_poly.type
_entity_poly.pdbx_seq_one_letter_code
_entity_poly.pdbx_strand_id
1 'polypeptide(L)'
;MKISMIKFSLSALLVATCFGANAQSLDDVTMEITKEQVRTGHRLQIPGRNLVVEHMLDSGALTEAEIETHKAERQADRETLKALKDAGDKDGLAAKLAEIKQKRQANREAIREYINNNDDLKEQLQAKKQEVREKLKERIREKRKERKEKREERREQLQQ
;
A
#
# COMPACT_ATOMS: atom_id res chain seq x y z
N MET A 1 -12.14 -38.93 66.42
CA MET A 1 -11.28 -37.73 66.31
C MET A 1 -11.82 -36.89 65.15
N LYS A 2 -12.82 -36.04 65.41
CA LYS A 2 -12.70 -34.57 65.49
C LYS A 2 -12.06 -33.94 64.25
N ILE A 3 -12.89 -33.73 63.21
CA ILE A 3 -12.62 -32.79 62.12
C ILE A 3 -12.99 -31.41 62.66
N SER A 4 -11.97 -30.59 62.93
CA SER A 4 -12.13 -29.22 63.41
C SER A 4 -12.51 -28.31 62.24
N MET A 5 -13.73 -27.79 62.30
CA MET A 5 -14.17 -26.61 61.55
C MET A 5 -13.32 -25.39 61.91
N ILE A 6 -12.90 -24.62 60.91
CA ILE A 6 -12.86 -23.15 61.03
C ILE A 6 -13.67 -22.58 59.86
N LYS A 7 -14.76 -21.93 60.24
CA LYS A 7 -15.63 -21.10 59.41
C LYS A 7 -15.30 -19.62 59.70
N PHE A 8 -15.71 -18.76 58.77
CA PHE A 8 -15.81 -17.29 58.86
C PHE A 8 -14.47 -16.53 58.87
N SER A 9 -14.27 -15.44 58.14
CA SER A 9 -15.15 -14.33 57.72
C SER A 9 -14.68 -13.76 56.37
N LEU A 10 -15.54 -13.56 55.36
CA LEU A 10 -16.29 -12.32 55.13
C LEU A 10 -15.52 -11.02 55.46
N SER A 11 -14.87 -10.44 54.46
CA SER A 11 -14.66 -8.99 54.39
C SER A 11 -14.67 -8.57 52.93
N ALA A 12 -15.89 -8.39 52.42
CA ALA A 12 -16.17 -7.46 51.36
C ALA A 12 -15.85 -6.05 51.88
N LEU A 13 -14.88 -5.38 51.27
CA LEU A 13 -14.82 -3.92 51.21
C LEU A 13 -14.18 -3.57 49.85
N LEU A 14 -14.99 -3.39 48.83
CA LEU A 14 -15.48 -2.07 48.39
C LEU A 14 -14.41 -1.33 47.57
N VAL A 15 -14.27 -1.74 46.31
CA VAL A 15 -13.90 -0.83 45.20
C VAL A 15 -14.94 -1.01 44.09
N ALA A 16 -16.19 -0.76 44.45
CA ALA A 16 -17.22 -0.37 43.50
C ALA A 16 -17.24 1.16 43.54
N THR A 17 -16.82 1.80 42.44
CA THR A 17 -17.44 2.98 41.80
C THR A 17 -16.38 3.66 40.94
N CYS A 18 -16.41 3.40 39.63
CA CYS A 18 -16.05 4.35 38.57
C CYS A 18 -16.42 3.86 37.16
N PHE A 19 -17.11 2.73 36.99
CA PHE A 19 -17.91 2.51 35.78
C PHE A 19 -19.26 3.19 35.94
N GLY A 20 -19.20 4.53 36.00
CA GLY A 20 -20.34 5.38 35.76
C GLY A 20 -20.77 5.18 34.32
N ALA A 21 -22.04 4.84 34.16
CA ALA A 21 -22.72 4.81 32.89
C ALA A 21 -22.48 6.12 32.13
N ASN A 22 -21.81 6.04 30.99
CA ASN A 22 -21.97 6.96 29.89
C ASN A 22 -22.34 6.14 28.66
N ALA A 23 -23.62 5.79 28.58
CA ALA A 23 -24.30 5.73 27.30
C ALA A 23 -24.34 7.16 26.75
N GLN A 24 -23.21 7.62 26.22
CA GLN A 24 -23.10 8.85 25.47
C GLN A 24 -22.37 8.49 24.18
N SER A 25 -23.17 8.51 23.10
CA SER A 25 -22.77 8.71 21.71
C SER A 25 -21.57 7.87 21.23
N LEU A 26 -21.90 6.71 20.65
CA LEU A 26 -21.13 6.06 19.59
C LEU A 26 -21.09 6.87 18.26
N ASP A 27 -21.48 8.15 18.30
CA ASP A 27 -21.70 9.00 17.12
C ASP A 27 -20.57 9.99 16.83
N ASP A 28 -19.43 9.92 17.53
CA ASP A 28 -18.34 10.89 17.31
C ASP A 28 -16.94 10.24 17.35
N VAL A 29 -16.81 9.07 16.72
CA VAL A 29 -15.49 8.65 16.22
C VAL A 29 -15.29 9.39 14.89
N THR A 30 -15.04 10.69 14.95
CA THR A 30 -14.33 11.35 13.86
C THR A 30 -12.95 10.71 13.85
N MET A 31 -12.75 9.68 13.03
CA MET A 31 -11.40 9.35 12.59
C MET A 31 -10.88 10.64 11.97
N GLU A 32 -9.98 11.34 12.68
CA GLU A 32 -9.12 12.32 12.06
C GLU A 32 -8.34 11.56 10.98
N ILE A 33 -8.87 11.60 9.75
CA ILE A 33 -8.17 11.14 8.56
C ILE A 33 -7.00 12.12 8.44
N THR A 34 -5.91 11.81 9.12
CA THR A 34 -4.62 12.42 8.88
C THR A 34 -4.34 12.17 7.41
N LYS A 35 -4.49 13.21 6.59
CA LYS A 35 -4.13 13.20 5.16
C LYS A 35 -2.61 13.17 5.01
N GLU A 36 -1.94 12.31 5.74
CA GLU A 36 -0.51 12.12 5.59
C GLU A 36 -0.32 11.43 4.25
N GLN A 37 0.12 12.21 3.26
CA GLN A 37 0.39 11.70 1.92
C GLN A 37 1.36 10.53 2.04
N VAL A 38 0.86 9.31 1.83
CA VAL A 38 1.67 8.09 1.86
C VAL A 38 2.77 8.25 0.81
N ARG A 39 4.00 8.53 1.27
CA ARG A 39 5.17 8.69 0.41
C ARG A 39 5.54 7.35 -0.22
N THR A 40 4.92 7.02 -1.35
CA THR A 40 5.28 5.87 -2.18
C THR A 40 6.62 6.10 -2.86
N GLY A 41 7.57 5.17 -2.67
CA GLY A 41 8.91 5.23 -3.25
C GLY A 41 8.92 5.35 -4.78
N HIS A 42 9.85 6.16 -5.28
CA HIS A 42 9.94 6.75 -6.63
C HIS A 42 9.96 5.84 -7.88
N ARG A 43 9.83 4.50 -7.80
CA ARG A 43 10.34 3.64 -8.90
C ARG A 43 9.37 3.02 -9.90
N LEU A 44 8.05 3.18 -9.76
CA LEU A 44 7.12 2.76 -10.81
C LEU A 44 5.93 3.73 -10.86
N GLN A 45 6.07 4.79 -11.68
CA GLN A 45 4.98 5.67 -12.10
C GLN A 45 4.00 4.89 -13.00
N ILE A 46 3.32 3.88 -12.44
CA ILE A 46 2.07 3.40 -13.03
C ILE A 46 1.04 4.47 -12.66
N PRO A 47 0.53 5.25 -13.62
CA PRO A 47 -0.50 6.24 -13.31
C PRO A 47 -1.70 5.56 -12.66
N GLY A 48 -2.17 6.12 -11.56
CA GLY A 48 -3.34 5.61 -10.83
C GLY A 48 -3.06 4.55 -9.76
N ARG A 49 -1.82 4.06 -9.58
CA ARG A 49 -1.54 3.15 -8.45
C ARG A 49 -1.80 3.80 -7.09
N ASN A 50 -1.56 5.11 -6.98
CA ASN A 50 -1.87 5.89 -5.79
C ASN A 50 -3.38 6.06 -5.61
N LEU A 51 -4.12 6.27 -6.70
CA LEU A 51 -5.58 6.41 -6.64
C LEU A 51 -6.28 5.20 -6.05
N VAL A 52 -5.80 3.99 -6.37
CA VAL A 52 -6.39 2.76 -5.78
C VAL A 52 -6.14 2.69 -4.28
N VAL A 53 -4.92 3.00 -3.84
CA VAL A 53 -4.57 2.94 -2.41
C VAL A 53 -5.27 4.06 -1.63
N GLU A 54 -5.32 5.27 -2.19
CA GLU A 54 -6.07 6.41 -1.64
C GLU A 54 -7.55 6.06 -1.51
N HIS A 55 -8.16 5.51 -2.56
CA HIS A 55 -9.55 5.06 -2.51
C HIS A 55 -9.79 3.95 -1.48
N MET A 56 -8.87 2.99 -1.36
CA MET A 56 -8.97 1.94 -0.34
C MET A 56 -8.85 2.49 1.10
N LEU A 57 -8.04 3.53 1.31
CA LEU A 57 -7.94 4.22 2.60
C LEU A 57 -9.21 5.01 2.90
N ASP A 58 -9.68 5.78 1.93
CA ASP A 58 -10.90 6.60 2.06
C ASP A 58 -12.14 5.73 2.28
N SER A 59 -12.21 4.56 1.63
CA SER A 59 -13.30 3.60 1.80
C SER A 59 -13.15 2.73 3.05
N GLY A 60 -12.07 2.86 3.83
CA GLY A 60 -11.74 2.00 4.96
C GLY A 60 -11.45 0.53 4.61
N ALA A 61 -11.27 0.21 3.32
CA ALA A 61 -10.90 -1.14 2.86
C ALA A 61 -9.43 -1.48 3.12
N LEU A 62 -8.62 -0.48 3.48
CA LEU A 62 -7.24 -0.61 3.91
C LEU A 62 -6.99 0.38 5.04
N THR A 63 -6.32 -0.06 6.09
CA THR A 63 -5.90 0.81 7.20
C THR A 63 -4.44 1.22 7.08
N GLU A 64 -4.06 2.31 7.73
CA GLU A 64 -2.65 2.74 7.77
C GLU A 64 -1.75 1.68 8.46
N ALA A 65 -2.26 1.04 9.52
CA ALA A 65 -1.57 -0.05 10.21
C ALA A 65 -1.27 -1.23 9.26
N GLU A 66 -2.19 -1.59 8.37
CA GLU A 66 -1.98 -2.61 7.34
C GLU A 66 -0.97 -2.18 6.27
N ILE A 67 -0.91 -0.88 5.93
CA ILE A 67 0.14 -0.37 5.05
C ILE A 67 1.52 -0.50 5.70
N GLU A 68 1.62 -0.24 7.00
CA GLU A 68 2.86 -0.37 7.76
C GLU A 68 3.30 -1.83 7.89
N THR A 69 2.37 -2.75 8.17
CA THR A 69 2.69 -4.19 8.21
C THR A 69 3.18 -4.65 6.84
N HIS A 70 2.55 -4.23 5.75
CA HIS A 70 3.01 -4.51 4.39
C HIS A 70 4.38 -3.89 4.04
N LYS A 71 4.76 -2.77 4.67
CA LYS A 71 6.12 -2.21 4.55
C LYS A 71 7.13 -3.07 5.31
N ALA A 72 6.81 -3.45 6.55
CA ALA A 72 7.66 -4.29 7.38
C ALA A 72 7.89 -5.66 6.74
N GLU A 73 6.85 -6.31 6.23
CA GLU A 73 6.95 -7.59 5.50
C GLU A 73 7.88 -7.49 4.28
N ARG A 74 7.75 -6.42 3.49
CA ARG A 74 8.64 -6.20 2.33
C ARG A 74 10.09 -6.01 2.74
N GLN A 75 10.33 -5.44 3.91
CA GLN A 75 11.68 -5.27 4.43
C GLN A 75 12.25 -6.63 4.91
N ALA A 76 11.45 -7.41 5.63
CA ALA A 76 11.82 -8.77 6.03
C ALA A 76 12.09 -9.68 4.81
N ASP A 77 11.28 -9.60 3.75
CA ASP A 77 11.51 -10.33 2.50
C ASP A 77 12.84 -9.95 1.83
N ARG A 78 13.26 -8.68 1.93
CA ARG A 78 14.56 -8.24 1.39
C ARG A 78 15.72 -8.77 2.20
N GLU A 79 15.59 -8.75 3.52
CA GLU A 79 16.62 -9.23 4.44
C GLU A 79 16.81 -10.74 4.30
N THR A 80 15.71 -11.50 4.21
CA THR A 80 15.76 -12.95 3.94
C THR A 80 16.41 -13.26 2.60
N LEU A 81 16.02 -12.58 1.51
CA LEU A 81 16.68 -12.76 0.20
C LEU A 81 18.17 -12.40 0.23
N LYS A 82 18.54 -11.35 0.96
CA LYS A 82 19.95 -10.97 1.13
C LYS A 82 20.72 -12.05 1.89
N ALA A 83 20.18 -12.53 3.01
CA ALA A 83 20.80 -13.60 3.78
C ALA A 83 21.00 -14.88 2.96
N LEU A 84 19.99 -15.29 2.18
CA LEU A 84 20.07 -16.46 1.30
C LEU A 84 21.14 -16.28 0.21
N LYS A 85 21.24 -15.07 -0.35
CA LYS A 85 22.27 -14.73 -1.33
C LYS A 85 23.67 -14.77 -0.73
N ASP A 86 23.83 -14.19 0.47
CA ASP A 86 25.12 -14.13 1.17
C ASP A 86 25.56 -15.53 1.64
N ALA A 87 24.61 -16.41 1.99
CA ALA A 87 24.83 -17.82 2.30
C ALA A 87 25.12 -18.70 1.07
N GLY A 88 24.94 -18.18 -0.15
CA GLY A 88 25.14 -18.94 -1.40
C GLY A 88 24.07 -20.01 -1.66
N ASP A 89 22.95 -20.00 -0.92
CA ASP A 89 21.86 -20.96 -1.05
C ASP A 89 20.95 -20.58 -2.24
N LYS A 90 21.29 -21.13 -3.41
CA LYS A 90 20.58 -20.86 -4.66
C LYS A 90 19.16 -21.45 -4.68
N ASP A 91 18.96 -22.60 -4.04
CA ASP A 91 17.68 -23.30 -4.04
C ASP A 91 16.70 -22.60 -3.09
N GLY A 92 17.16 -22.22 -1.89
CA GLY A 92 16.38 -21.38 -0.97
C GLY A 92 16.03 -20.02 -1.55
N LEU A 93 16.97 -19.39 -2.27
CA LEU A 93 16.73 -18.13 -2.96
C LEU A 93 15.67 -18.27 -4.06
N ALA A 94 15.73 -19.32 -4.88
CA ALA A 94 14.75 -19.57 -5.92
C ALA A 94 13.35 -19.84 -5.34
N ALA A 95 13.27 -20.63 -4.26
CA ALA A 95 12.01 -20.91 -3.57
C ALA A 95 11.39 -19.62 -3.00
N LYS A 96 12.18 -18.79 -2.31
CA LYS A 96 11.66 -17.52 -1.74
C LYS A 96 11.23 -16.53 -2.82
N LEU A 97 11.94 -16.47 -3.94
CA LEU A 97 11.52 -15.67 -5.10
C LEU A 97 10.20 -16.16 -5.71
N ALA A 98 9.99 -17.47 -5.78
CA ALA A 98 8.73 -18.05 -6.27
C ALA A 98 7.55 -17.72 -5.34
N GLU A 99 7.75 -17.82 -4.02
CA GLU A 99 6.76 -17.42 -3.00
C GLU A 99 6.37 -15.94 -3.16
N ILE A 100 7.36 -15.05 -3.24
CA ILE A 100 7.13 -13.61 -3.42
C ILE A 100 6.39 -13.34 -4.75
N LYS A 101 6.71 -14.10 -5.81
CA LYS A 101 6.02 -13.98 -7.10
C LYS A 101 4.54 -14.37 -6.99
N GLN A 102 4.22 -15.45 -6.29
CA GLN A 102 2.84 -15.87 -6.04
C GLN A 102 2.08 -14.85 -5.20
N LYS A 103 2.66 -14.35 -4.10
CA LYS A 103 2.07 -13.28 -3.27
C LYS A 103 1.78 -12.02 -4.08
N ARG A 104 2.69 -11.64 -4.99
CA ARG A 104 2.49 -10.51 -5.90
C ARG A 104 1.37 -10.75 -6.92
N GLN A 105 1.20 -11.98 -7.38
CA GLN A 105 0.13 -12.31 -8.32
C GLN A 105 -1.24 -12.27 -7.62
N ALA A 106 -1.37 -12.90 -6.46
CA ALA A 106 -2.60 -12.86 -5.65
C ALA A 106 -3.01 -11.41 -5.33
N ASN A 107 -2.06 -10.57 -4.90
CA ASN A 107 -2.34 -9.16 -4.61
C ASN A 107 -2.79 -8.38 -5.88
N ARG A 108 -2.21 -8.68 -7.05
CA ARG A 108 -2.68 -8.06 -8.31
C ARG A 108 -4.11 -8.46 -8.65
N GLU A 109 -4.49 -9.70 -8.39
CA GLU A 109 -5.85 -10.20 -8.64
C GLU A 109 -6.84 -9.55 -7.67
N ALA A 110 -6.52 -9.49 -6.38
CA ALA A 110 -7.32 -8.78 -5.38
C ALA A 110 -7.53 -7.30 -5.73
N ILE A 111 -6.48 -6.59 -6.14
CA ILE A 111 -6.59 -5.20 -6.57
C ILE A 111 -7.47 -5.07 -7.82
N ARG A 112 -7.37 -5.99 -8.78
CA ARG A 112 -8.22 -5.96 -9.98
C ARG A 112 -9.68 -6.16 -9.65
N GLU A 113 -9.97 -7.12 -8.77
CA GLU A 113 -11.31 -7.38 -8.30
C GLU A 113 -11.88 -6.17 -7.57
N TYR A 114 -11.10 -5.56 -6.67
CA TYR A 114 -11.47 -4.32 -6.02
C TYR A 114 -11.80 -3.20 -7.03
N ILE A 115 -10.96 -2.98 -8.04
CA ILE A 115 -11.23 -1.97 -9.07
C ILE A 115 -12.49 -2.30 -9.88
N ASN A 116 -12.73 -3.58 -10.21
CA ASN A 116 -13.90 -3.99 -10.97
C ASN A 116 -15.20 -3.82 -10.19
N ASN A 117 -15.14 -3.88 -8.87
CA ASN A 117 -16.29 -3.70 -7.98
C ASN A 117 -16.57 -2.22 -7.65
N ASN A 118 -15.70 -1.29 -8.06
CA ASN A 118 -15.82 0.14 -7.79
C ASN A 118 -15.80 0.93 -9.11
N ASP A 119 -16.98 1.26 -9.64
CA ASP A 119 -17.13 1.91 -10.94
C ASP A 119 -16.52 3.33 -10.96
N ASP A 120 -16.67 4.12 -9.90
CA ASP A 120 -16.07 5.46 -9.79
C ASP A 120 -14.54 5.42 -9.90
N LEU A 121 -13.91 4.47 -9.19
CA LEU A 121 -12.46 4.27 -9.24
C LEU A 121 -12.01 3.84 -10.64
N LYS A 122 -12.80 3.02 -11.32
CA LYS A 122 -12.54 2.56 -12.68
C LYS A 122 -12.56 3.73 -13.68
N GLU A 123 -13.51 4.65 -13.55
CA GLU A 123 -13.58 5.86 -14.37
C GLU A 123 -12.37 6.77 -14.14
N GLN A 124 -12.02 7.03 -12.88
CA GLN A 124 -10.85 7.84 -12.53
C GLN A 124 -9.54 7.26 -13.09
N LEU A 125 -9.38 5.93 -13.01
CA LEU A 125 -8.23 5.23 -13.57
C LEU A 125 -8.19 5.34 -15.10
N GLN A 126 -9.34 5.25 -15.78
CA GLN A 126 -9.41 5.41 -17.23
C GLN A 126 -9.05 6.84 -17.66
N ALA A 127 -9.58 7.86 -16.98
CA ALA A 127 -9.26 9.25 -17.24
C ALA A 127 -7.75 9.51 -17.09
N LYS A 128 -7.14 9.02 -16.00
CA LYS A 128 -5.69 9.12 -15.80
C LYS A 128 -4.88 8.38 -16.86
N LYS A 129 -5.34 7.21 -17.29
CA LYS A 129 -4.68 6.45 -18.37
C LYS A 129 -4.69 7.22 -19.69
N GLN A 130 -5.79 7.89 -20.01
CA GLN A 130 -5.89 8.74 -21.20
C GLN A 130 -4.96 9.96 -21.10
N GLU A 131 -4.96 10.65 -19.95
CA GLU A 131 -4.09 11.80 -19.68
C GLU A 131 -2.61 11.45 -19.91
N VAL A 132 -2.15 10.33 -19.35
CA VAL A 132 -0.76 9.88 -19.53
C VAL A 132 -0.46 9.46 -20.97
N ARG A 133 -1.42 8.83 -21.65
CA ARG A 133 -1.25 8.44 -23.05
C ARG A 133 -1.07 9.64 -23.96
N GLU A 134 -1.83 10.71 -23.75
CA GLU A 134 -1.70 11.94 -24.54
C GLU A 134 -0.38 12.65 -24.25
N LYS A 135 -0.01 12.83 -22.97
CA LYS A 135 1.31 13.38 -22.59
C LYS A 135 2.47 12.59 -23.21
N LEU A 136 2.35 11.26 -23.26
CA LEU A 136 3.36 10.42 -23.90
C LEU A 136 3.42 10.64 -25.41
N LYS A 137 2.27 10.75 -26.08
CA LYS A 137 2.21 11.04 -27.52
C LYS A 137 2.83 12.40 -27.84
N GLU A 138 2.53 13.43 -27.04
CA GLU A 138 3.11 14.77 -27.18
C GLU A 138 4.63 14.73 -27.06
N ARG A 139 5.16 14.12 -25.99
CA ARG A 139 6.60 13.94 -25.79
C ARG A 139 7.26 13.19 -26.95
N ILE A 140 6.59 12.19 -27.52
CA ILE A 140 7.09 11.47 -28.70
C ILE A 140 7.10 12.38 -29.94
N ARG A 141 6.07 13.20 -30.13
CA ARG A 141 6.00 14.16 -31.25
C ARG A 141 7.08 15.23 -31.13
N GLU A 142 7.30 15.79 -29.94
CA GLU A 142 8.37 16.76 -29.66
C GLU A 142 9.74 16.16 -29.98
N LYS A 143 10.07 14.99 -29.43
CA LYS A 143 11.34 14.31 -29.72
C LYS A 143 11.52 13.98 -31.20
N ARG A 144 10.44 13.74 -31.94
CA ARG A 144 10.50 13.53 -33.39
C ARG A 144 10.79 14.82 -34.14
N LYS A 145 10.25 15.96 -33.71
CA LYS A 145 10.54 17.28 -34.29
C LYS A 145 11.98 17.69 -34.01
N GLU A 146 12.42 17.59 -32.76
CA GLU A 146 13.81 17.87 -32.34
C GLU A 146 14.82 17.05 -33.16
N ARG A 147 14.53 15.76 -33.40
CA ARG A 147 15.38 14.89 -34.23
C ARG A 147 15.39 15.27 -35.71
N LYS A 148 14.33 15.90 -36.23
CA LYS A 148 14.28 16.40 -37.61
C LYS A 148 15.09 17.68 -37.73
N GLU A 149 14.85 18.65 -36.85
CA GLU A 149 15.59 19.91 -36.79
C GLU A 149 17.09 19.66 -36.67
N LYS A 150 17.52 18.79 -35.75
CA LYS A 150 18.93 18.40 -35.61
C LYS A 150 19.52 17.71 -36.85
N ARG A 151 18.71 17.07 -37.68
CA ARG A 151 19.17 16.47 -38.96
C ARG A 151 19.32 17.53 -40.04
N GLU A 152 18.44 18.53 -40.05
CA GLU A 152 18.49 19.67 -40.97
C GLU A 152 19.69 20.56 -40.64
N GLU A 153 19.91 20.92 -39.38
CA GLU A 153 21.10 21.65 -38.92
C GLU A 153 22.40 20.94 -39.32
N ARG A 154 22.46 19.60 -39.15
CA ARG A 154 23.62 18.81 -39.58
C ARG A 154 23.83 18.80 -41.10
N ARG A 155 22.76 18.89 -41.89
CA ARG A 155 22.87 18.96 -43.35
C ARG A 155 23.38 20.32 -43.80
N GLU A 156 22.90 21.39 -43.17
CA GLU A 156 23.35 22.75 -43.45
C GLU A 156 24.84 22.94 -43.08
N GLN A 157 25.28 22.41 -41.94
CA GLN A 157 26.69 22.43 -41.52
C GLN A 157 27.63 21.65 -42.44
N LEU A 158 27.14 20.66 -43.20
CA LEU A 158 27.95 19.90 -44.17
C LEU A 158 28.00 20.56 -45.55
N GLN A 159 27.19 21.60 -45.78
CA GLN A 159 27.13 22.33 -47.05
C GLN A 159 27.88 23.67 -47.01
N GLN A 160 28.36 24.09 -45.84
CA GLN A 160 29.27 25.23 -45.62
C GLN A 160 30.71 24.73 -45.52
#